data_AF-A0A7R9TMI8-F1
#
_entry.id   AF-A0A7R9TMI8-F1
#
_cell.length_a   1.000
_cell.length_b   1.000
_cell.length_c   1.000
_cell.angle_alpha   90.00
_cell.angle_beta   90.00
_cell.angle_gamma   90.00
#
_symmetry.space_group_name_H-M   'P 1'
#
loop_
_entity.id
_entity.type
_entity.pdbx_description
1 polymer ?
#
loop_
_entity_poly.entity_id
_entity_poly.type
_entity_poly.pdbx_seq_one_letter_code
_entity_poly.pdbx_strand_id
1 'polypeptide(L)'
;AATAAAADDVAAPAPLEQSYEFHTPGSVQEPTPTPSADVVFRHQTAEGAAAWEGVKVTHIGDGLDTPVRMAVVIGEFHNVLMDDCLDDARASAEAVGASITDVTWVPGTYEAPLVVRNYLRRDDIDAVVVLGYIEAGSTLHGEEMGATCSPIFKGLELEFDKPVGMGIIGPGATAEQAALRVAYA
;
A
#
# COMPACT_ATOMS: atom_id res chain seq x y z
N ALA A 1 -5.03 -27.21 -45.04
CA ALA A 1 -4.61 -25.90 -44.52
C ALA A 1 -5.31 -25.69 -43.19
N ALA A 2 -4.56 -25.39 -42.13
CA ALA A 2 -5.11 -24.93 -40.85
C ALA A 2 -4.71 -23.47 -40.72
N THR A 3 -5.69 -22.59 -40.51
CA THR A 3 -5.45 -21.15 -40.32
C THR A 3 -4.93 -20.90 -38.92
N ALA A 4 -3.76 -20.27 -38.80
CA ALA A 4 -3.31 -19.76 -37.52
C ALA A 4 -4.31 -18.71 -37.00
N ALA A 5 -4.67 -18.80 -35.73
CA ALA A 5 -5.28 -17.67 -35.04
C ALA A 5 -4.25 -16.54 -34.93
N ALA A 6 -4.70 -15.29 -35.03
CA ALA A 6 -3.84 -14.16 -34.72
C ALA A 6 -3.44 -14.23 -33.24
N ALA A 7 -2.19 -13.91 -32.93
CA ALA A 7 -1.85 -13.46 -31.59
C ALA A 7 -2.34 -12.02 -31.49
N ASP A 8 -3.17 -11.71 -30.49
CA ASP A 8 -3.59 -10.34 -30.23
C ASP A 8 -2.36 -9.50 -29.85
N ASP A 9 -2.31 -8.27 -30.37
CA ASP A 9 -1.18 -7.37 -30.24
C ASP A 9 -1.19 -6.73 -28.84
N VAL A 10 -0.62 -7.46 -27.87
CA VAL A 10 -0.47 -6.99 -26.48
C VAL A 10 0.49 -5.80 -26.48
N ALA A 11 -0.09 -4.60 -26.49
CA ALA A 11 0.64 -3.35 -26.41
C ALA A 11 1.62 -3.40 -25.23
N ALA A 12 2.91 -3.18 -25.51
CA ALA A 12 3.94 -3.16 -24.48
C ALA A 12 3.61 -2.07 -23.44
N PRO A 13 3.78 -2.34 -22.13
CA PRO A 13 3.52 -1.36 -21.09
C PRO A 13 4.37 -0.11 -21.32
N ALA A 14 3.78 1.06 -21.07
CA ALA A 14 4.45 2.33 -21.33
C ALA A 14 5.71 2.44 -20.45
N PRO A 15 6.88 2.79 -21.02
CA PRO A 15 8.11 2.89 -20.23
C PRO A 15 8.01 4.08 -19.26
N LEU A 16 8.06 3.79 -17.96
CA LEU A 16 8.01 4.80 -16.90
C LEU A 16 9.21 5.75 -16.98
N GLU A 17 8.97 7.07 -17.02
CA GLU A 17 10.04 8.08 -17.05
C GLU A 17 10.78 8.16 -15.70
N GLN A 18 12.09 8.39 -15.74
CA GLN A 18 13.02 8.10 -14.62
C GLN A 18 13.54 9.34 -13.87
N SER A 19 12.71 10.39 -13.73
CA SER A 19 13.10 11.64 -13.05
C SER A 19 11.90 12.39 -12.45
N TYR A 20 12.00 12.77 -11.18
CA TYR A 20 11.07 13.65 -10.46
C TYR A 20 11.78 14.33 -9.25
N GLU A 21 11.24 15.43 -8.69
CA GLU A 21 11.77 16.17 -7.52
C GLU A 21 10.92 16.04 -6.22
N PHE A 22 11.56 16.02 -5.05
CA PHE A 22 11.01 15.46 -3.79
C PHE A 22 10.28 16.43 -2.85
N HIS A 23 9.29 15.93 -2.08
CA HIS A 23 8.92 16.28 -0.68
C HIS A 23 7.63 15.50 -0.27
N THR A 24 7.36 14.98 0.94
CA THR A 24 8.13 14.92 2.21
C THR A 24 8.09 13.50 2.89
N PRO A 25 7.61 13.15 4.13
CA PRO A 25 7.91 11.85 4.74
C PRO A 25 6.71 10.88 4.88
N GLY A 26 6.93 9.67 5.43
CA GLY A 26 5.87 8.78 5.93
C GLY A 26 6.30 7.34 6.27
N SER A 27 7.45 6.88 5.76
CA SER A 27 7.81 5.45 5.68
C SER A 27 8.89 4.96 6.66
N VAL A 28 9.11 5.65 7.79
CA VAL A 28 10.17 5.30 8.75
C VAL A 28 9.62 4.66 10.02
N GLN A 29 9.92 3.38 10.20
CA GLN A 29 9.53 2.55 11.35
C GLN A 29 10.41 2.78 12.60
N GLU A 30 10.88 4.01 12.82
CA GLU A 30 11.60 4.42 14.02
C GLU A 30 10.62 5.10 14.99
N PRO A 31 10.63 4.79 16.31
CA PRO A 31 9.74 5.38 17.30
C PRO A 31 10.11 6.84 17.59
N THR A 32 9.79 7.72 16.65
CA THR A 32 10.10 9.15 16.70
C THR A 32 9.13 9.83 17.67
N PRO A 33 9.60 10.46 18.77
CA PRO A 33 8.72 11.00 19.81
C PRO A 33 7.97 12.30 19.39
N THR A 34 8.12 12.72 18.14
CA THR A 34 7.51 13.92 17.58
C THR A 34 7.05 13.63 16.14
N PRO A 35 5.73 13.57 15.84
CA PRO A 35 5.22 13.22 14.51
C PRO A 35 5.29 14.39 13.50
N SER A 36 6.35 15.20 13.56
CA SER A 36 6.49 16.43 12.77
C SER A 36 7.94 16.82 12.47
N ALA A 37 8.88 15.88 12.53
CA ALA A 37 10.25 16.08 12.09
C ALA A 37 10.41 15.50 10.68
N ASP A 38 11.03 16.25 9.77
CA ASP A 38 11.36 15.74 8.44
C ASP A 38 12.24 14.49 8.56
N VAL A 39 11.84 13.41 7.88
CA VAL A 39 12.68 12.21 7.77
C VAL A 39 13.91 12.56 6.95
N VAL A 40 15.09 12.50 7.59
CA VAL A 40 16.38 12.65 6.92
C VAL A 40 17.12 11.31 6.99
N PHE A 41 17.19 10.62 5.85
CA PHE A 41 17.96 9.38 5.72
C PHE A 41 19.46 9.66 5.80
N ARG A 42 20.27 8.69 6.23
CA ARG A 42 21.73 8.87 6.43
C ARG A 42 22.50 9.26 5.16
N HIS A 43 21.99 8.98 3.96
CA HIS A 43 22.61 9.43 2.71
C HIS A 43 22.27 10.90 2.35
N GLN A 44 21.30 11.51 3.03
CA GLN A 44 20.91 12.92 2.88
C GLN A 44 21.60 13.83 3.92
N THR A 45 22.22 13.28 4.98
CA THR A 45 22.96 14.10 5.96
C THR A 45 24.32 14.51 5.42
N ALA A 46 24.80 15.71 5.78
CA ALA A 46 26.09 16.23 5.33
C ALA A 46 27.30 15.34 5.72
N GLU A 47 27.18 14.59 6.82
CA GLU A 47 28.22 13.65 7.28
C GLU A 47 28.18 12.31 6.52
N GLY A 48 26.99 11.84 6.15
CA GLY A 48 26.81 10.53 5.52
C GLY A 48 26.81 10.55 3.99
N ALA A 49 26.45 11.66 3.35
CA ALA A 49 26.36 11.80 1.89
C ALA A 49 27.69 11.47 1.17
N ALA A 50 28.83 11.82 1.77
CA ALA A 50 30.16 11.52 1.21
C ALA A 50 30.45 10.02 1.05
N ALA A 51 29.76 9.14 1.79
CA ALA A 51 29.88 7.68 1.63
C ALA A 51 29.12 7.12 0.40
N TRP A 52 28.33 7.96 -0.28
CA TRP A 52 27.50 7.59 -1.44
C TRP A 52 27.90 8.36 -2.71
N GLU A 53 29.08 9.00 -2.72
CA GLU A 53 29.58 9.71 -3.90
C GLU A 53 29.66 8.77 -5.12
N GLY A 54 29.04 9.18 -6.23
CA GLY A 54 28.93 8.37 -7.45
C GLY A 54 27.77 7.35 -7.47
N VAL A 55 26.97 7.22 -6.42
CA VAL A 55 25.81 6.32 -6.35
C VAL A 55 24.50 7.11 -6.49
N LYS A 56 23.68 6.81 -7.52
CA LYS A 56 22.30 7.33 -7.60
C LYS A 56 21.43 6.56 -6.59
N VAL A 57 21.18 7.17 -5.44
CA VAL A 57 20.10 6.76 -4.52
C VAL A 57 18.80 7.43 -4.98
N THR A 58 17.66 6.75 -4.84
CA THR A 58 16.32 7.22 -5.24
C THR A 58 15.29 6.44 -4.43
N HIS A 59 14.24 7.08 -3.93
CA HIS A 59 13.11 6.39 -3.31
C HIS A 59 11.93 6.35 -4.29
N ILE A 60 11.03 5.39 -4.11
CA ILE A 60 9.87 5.22 -4.98
C ILE A 60 8.73 6.11 -4.48
N GLY A 61 8.15 6.92 -5.37
CA GLY A 61 7.18 7.94 -5.01
C GLY A 61 7.81 9.27 -4.56
N ASP A 62 9.09 9.50 -4.85
CA ASP A 62 9.76 10.80 -4.65
C ASP A 62 9.12 11.89 -5.54
N GLY A 63 7.98 12.42 -5.10
CA GLY A 63 7.17 13.47 -5.71
C GLY A 63 6.32 13.04 -6.92
N LEU A 64 5.18 13.72 -7.13
CA LEU A 64 4.26 13.52 -8.27
C LEU A 64 3.55 14.83 -8.70
N ASP A 65 3.47 15.09 -10.01
CA ASP A 65 2.70 16.16 -10.70
C ASP A 65 1.22 16.28 -10.26
N THR A 66 0.66 15.17 -9.83
CA THR A 66 -0.76 14.98 -9.56
C THR A 66 -0.95 14.27 -8.23
N PRO A 67 -1.90 14.72 -7.38
CA PRO A 67 -2.28 13.99 -6.17
C PRO A 67 -2.62 12.54 -6.50
N VAL A 68 -1.93 11.59 -5.85
CA VAL A 68 -2.16 10.15 -6.07
C VAL A 68 -3.60 9.82 -5.71
N ARG A 69 -4.32 9.14 -6.60
CA ARG A 69 -5.70 8.70 -6.39
C ARG A 69 -5.69 7.27 -5.89
N MET A 70 -6.06 7.08 -4.63
CA MET A 70 -6.04 5.78 -3.99
C MET A 70 -7.46 5.25 -3.81
N ALA A 71 -7.64 3.95 -4.03
CA ALA A 71 -8.80 3.21 -3.57
C ALA A 71 -8.45 2.45 -2.28
N VAL A 72 -9.37 2.43 -1.31
CA VAL A 72 -9.26 1.59 -0.11
C VAL A 72 -10.24 0.43 -0.21
N VAL A 73 -9.77 -0.77 0.10
CA VAL A 73 -10.59 -1.97 0.31
C VAL A 73 -10.45 -2.39 1.76
N ILE A 74 -11.55 -2.45 2.50
CA ILE A 74 -11.52 -2.61 3.97
C ILE A 74 -12.46 -3.72 4.46
N GLY A 75 -11.98 -4.54 5.39
CA GLY A 75 -12.78 -5.62 6.00
C GLY A 75 -13.80 -5.11 7.03
N GLU A 76 -15.02 -5.62 6.99
CA GLU A 76 -16.09 -5.31 7.97
C GLU A 76 -15.85 -5.95 9.36
N PHE A 77 -15.05 -7.02 9.44
CA PHE A 77 -14.67 -7.62 10.73
C PHE A 77 -13.89 -6.65 11.61
N HIS A 78 -14.32 -6.53 12.87
CA HIS A 78 -13.79 -5.56 13.85
C HIS A 78 -13.99 -4.09 13.44
N ASN A 79 -15.12 -3.79 12.79
CA ASN A 79 -15.47 -2.49 12.20
C ASN A 79 -14.99 -1.25 12.97
N VAL A 80 -15.11 -1.16 14.31
CA VAL A 80 -14.66 0.01 15.09
C VAL A 80 -13.16 0.27 14.91
N LEU A 81 -12.33 -0.76 15.06
CA LEU A 81 -10.89 -0.67 14.82
C LEU A 81 -10.57 -0.35 13.34
N MET A 82 -11.44 -0.78 12.42
CA MET A 82 -11.30 -0.55 10.99
C MET A 82 -11.71 0.87 10.57
N ASP A 83 -12.71 1.47 11.24
CA ASP A 83 -13.03 2.89 11.13
C ASP A 83 -11.84 3.73 11.61
N ASP A 84 -11.24 3.39 12.76
CA ASP A 84 -10.03 4.05 13.26
C ASP A 84 -8.84 3.92 12.27
N CYS A 85 -8.58 2.70 11.75
CA CYS A 85 -7.57 2.46 10.72
C CYS A 85 -7.84 3.20 9.39
N LEU A 86 -9.10 3.49 9.06
CA LEU A 86 -9.48 4.24 7.86
C LEU A 86 -9.16 5.73 8.02
N ASP A 87 -9.41 6.32 9.19
CA ASP A 87 -9.04 7.70 9.47
C ASP A 87 -7.52 7.88 9.62
N ASP A 88 -6.81 6.92 10.22
CA ASP A 88 -5.34 6.81 10.16
C ASP A 88 -4.82 6.83 8.70
N ALA A 89 -5.43 6.03 7.81
CA ALA A 89 -5.03 5.93 6.42
C ALA A 89 -5.33 7.22 5.63
N ARG A 90 -6.41 7.95 5.99
CA ARG A 90 -6.74 9.27 5.42
C ARG A 90 -5.76 10.34 5.87
N ALA A 91 -5.44 10.43 7.16
CA ALA A 91 -4.42 11.34 7.67
C ALA A 91 -3.05 11.06 7.03
N SER A 92 -2.70 9.78 6.86
CA SER A 92 -1.46 9.35 6.20
C SER A 92 -1.44 9.72 4.71
N ALA A 93 -2.57 9.60 4.00
CA ALA A 93 -2.70 10.00 2.60
C ALA A 93 -2.55 11.51 2.43
N GLU A 94 -3.26 12.30 3.23
CA GLU A 94 -3.21 13.77 3.20
C GLU A 94 -1.79 14.28 3.52
N ALA A 95 -1.07 13.64 4.46
CA ALA A 95 0.30 13.99 4.82
C ALA A 95 1.33 13.79 3.67
N VAL A 96 1.06 12.88 2.72
CA VAL A 96 1.90 12.66 1.52
C VAL A 96 1.33 13.28 0.25
N GLY A 97 0.29 14.12 0.35
CA GLY A 97 -0.36 14.76 -0.82
C GLY A 97 -1.18 13.79 -1.68
N ALA A 98 -1.46 12.58 -1.19
CA ALA A 98 -2.36 11.63 -1.83
C ALA A 98 -3.82 11.88 -1.43
N SER A 99 -4.75 11.28 -2.17
CA SER A 99 -6.19 11.40 -1.98
C SER A 99 -6.85 10.03 -2.04
N ILE A 100 -7.72 9.72 -1.09
CA ILE A 100 -8.56 8.52 -1.14
C ILE A 100 -9.85 8.89 -1.87
N THR A 101 -10.01 8.37 -3.07
CA THR A 101 -11.14 8.68 -3.98
C THR A 101 -12.32 7.72 -3.80
N ASP A 102 -12.01 6.49 -3.39
CA ASP A 102 -12.91 5.36 -3.33
C ASP A 102 -12.64 4.55 -2.05
N VAL A 103 -13.71 4.13 -1.36
CA VAL A 103 -13.64 3.18 -0.24
C VAL A 103 -14.69 2.10 -0.45
N THR A 104 -14.29 0.84 -0.54
CA THR A 104 -15.20 -0.32 -0.56
C THR A 104 -15.00 -1.18 0.67
N TRP A 105 -16.08 -1.34 1.43
CA TRP A 105 -16.16 -2.36 2.49
C TRP A 105 -16.42 -3.74 1.88
N VAL A 106 -15.76 -4.76 2.43
CA VAL A 106 -15.94 -6.18 2.09
C VAL A 106 -16.17 -7.00 3.36
N PRO A 107 -16.92 -8.13 3.31
CA PRO A 107 -17.24 -8.92 4.51
C PRO A 107 -15.99 -9.31 5.30
N GLY A 108 -14.89 -9.65 4.63
CA GLY A 108 -13.59 -9.82 5.25
C GLY A 108 -12.42 -9.67 4.28
N THR A 109 -11.22 -9.73 4.83
CA THR A 109 -9.94 -9.58 4.11
C THR A 109 -9.74 -10.61 2.99
N TYR A 110 -10.45 -11.74 3.04
CA TYR A 110 -10.36 -12.83 2.05
C TYR A 110 -11.07 -12.49 0.73
N GLU A 111 -12.09 -11.64 0.76
CA GLU A 111 -12.83 -11.17 -0.41
C GLU A 111 -12.12 -9.99 -1.13
N ALA A 112 -11.24 -9.28 -0.41
CA ALA A 112 -10.55 -8.09 -0.89
C ALA A 112 -9.79 -8.27 -2.22
N PRO A 113 -9.08 -9.38 -2.53
CA PRO A 113 -8.33 -9.52 -3.78
C PRO A 113 -9.14 -9.32 -5.06
N LEU A 114 -10.43 -9.70 -5.07
CA LEU A 114 -11.30 -9.50 -6.23
C LEU A 114 -11.63 -8.01 -6.43
N VAL A 115 -11.84 -7.28 -5.33
CA VAL A 115 -12.14 -5.84 -5.34
C VAL A 115 -10.89 -5.05 -5.72
N VAL A 116 -9.73 -5.39 -5.13
CA VAL A 116 -8.42 -4.82 -5.50
C VAL A 116 -8.17 -4.96 -7.00
N ARG A 117 -8.38 -6.16 -7.58
CA ARG A 117 -8.21 -6.40 -9.01
C ARG A 117 -9.14 -5.55 -9.90
N ASN A 118 -10.32 -5.20 -9.41
CA ASN A 118 -11.24 -4.31 -10.13
C ASN A 118 -10.79 -2.84 -10.05
N TYR A 119 -10.22 -2.40 -8.93
CA TYR A 119 -9.62 -1.07 -8.79
C TYR A 119 -8.32 -0.89 -9.58
N LEU A 120 -7.46 -1.92 -9.64
CA LEU A 120 -6.22 -1.86 -10.44
C LEU A 120 -6.50 -1.68 -11.94
N ARG A 121 -7.65 -2.16 -12.43
CA ARG A 121 -8.13 -2.00 -13.81
C ARG A 121 -8.70 -0.62 -14.16
N ARG A 122 -8.77 0.31 -13.21
CA ARG A 122 -9.29 1.68 -13.41
C ARG A 122 -8.17 2.68 -13.70
N ASP A 123 -8.32 3.46 -14.76
CA ASP A 123 -7.39 4.56 -15.12
C ASP A 123 -7.54 5.80 -14.19
N ASP A 124 -8.63 5.86 -13.42
CA ASP A 124 -8.88 6.92 -12.44
C ASP A 124 -8.35 6.61 -11.02
N ILE A 125 -7.70 5.46 -10.85
CA ILE A 125 -7.02 5.02 -9.63
C ILE A 125 -5.54 4.78 -9.95
N ASP A 126 -4.64 5.22 -9.08
CA ASP A 126 -3.20 5.09 -9.24
C ASP A 126 -2.62 3.97 -8.35
N ALA A 127 -3.16 3.82 -7.12
CA ALA A 127 -2.77 2.77 -6.17
C ALA A 127 -3.98 2.23 -5.38
N VAL A 128 -3.84 1.06 -4.76
CA VAL A 128 -4.87 0.46 -3.91
C VAL A 128 -4.29 0.11 -2.53
N VAL A 129 -5.03 0.37 -1.46
CA VAL A 129 -4.66 -0.02 -0.09
C VAL A 129 -5.70 -0.99 0.45
N VAL A 130 -5.25 -2.12 1.01
CA VAL A 130 -6.08 -3.09 1.70
C VAL A 130 -5.93 -2.91 3.20
N LEU A 131 -7.02 -2.60 3.89
CA LEU A 131 -7.11 -2.52 5.35
C LEU A 131 -7.88 -3.72 5.90
N GLY A 132 -7.46 -4.24 7.05
CA GLY A 132 -8.14 -5.38 7.68
C GLY A 132 -7.46 -5.85 8.96
N TYR A 133 -8.16 -6.69 9.73
CA TYR A 133 -7.61 -7.33 10.91
C TYR A 133 -7.91 -8.84 10.88
N ILE A 134 -6.88 -9.66 11.15
CA ILE A 134 -6.97 -11.12 11.25
C ILE A 134 -6.52 -11.52 12.65
N GLU A 135 -7.48 -11.61 13.58
CA GLU A 135 -7.26 -11.96 14.99
C GLU A 135 -6.72 -13.40 15.18
N ALA A 136 -5.97 -13.60 16.27
CA ALA A 136 -5.55 -14.91 16.75
C ALA A 136 -6.74 -15.81 17.16
N GLY A 137 -7.15 -16.69 16.24
CA GLY A 137 -8.16 -17.72 16.50
C GLY A 137 -7.61 -19.00 17.18
N SER A 138 -8.50 -19.92 17.53
CA SER A 138 -8.17 -21.25 18.07
C SER A 138 -7.79 -22.29 17.01
N THR A 139 -7.64 -21.87 15.74
CA THR A 139 -7.34 -22.72 14.58
C THR A 139 -6.48 -21.96 13.58
N LEU A 140 -5.83 -22.68 12.65
CA LEU A 140 -4.98 -22.10 11.59
C LEU A 140 -5.73 -21.23 10.56
N HIS A 141 -7.04 -21.02 10.70
CA HIS A 141 -7.86 -20.30 9.71
C HIS A 141 -7.32 -18.91 9.36
N GLY A 142 -6.91 -18.13 10.36
CA GLY A 142 -6.32 -16.81 10.14
C GLY A 142 -4.94 -16.86 9.47
N GLU A 143 -4.12 -17.86 9.79
CA GLU A 143 -2.82 -18.09 9.16
C GLU A 143 -2.99 -18.43 7.66
N GLU A 144 -3.91 -19.34 7.34
CA GLU A 144 -4.26 -19.71 5.96
C GLU A 144 -4.85 -18.53 5.17
N MET A 145 -5.68 -17.68 5.79
CA MET A 145 -6.17 -16.44 5.18
C MET A 145 -5.02 -15.49 4.83
N GLY A 146 -4.12 -15.21 5.79
CA GLY A 146 -2.98 -14.32 5.57
C GLY A 146 -2.00 -14.85 4.52
N ALA A 147 -1.67 -16.15 4.60
CA ALA A 147 -0.82 -16.85 3.64
C ALA A 147 -1.43 -16.92 2.23
N THR A 148 -2.75 -16.93 2.10
CA THR A 148 -3.44 -16.83 0.81
C THR A 148 -3.41 -15.39 0.25
N CYS A 149 -3.79 -14.40 1.06
CA CYS A 149 -4.04 -13.05 0.54
C CYS A 149 -2.76 -12.29 0.20
N SER A 150 -1.73 -12.36 1.04
CA SER A 150 -0.46 -11.63 0.85
C SER A 150 0.23 -11.87 -0.51
N PRO A 151 0.47 -13.12 -0.97
CA PRO A 151 1.05 -13.36 -2.29
C PRO A 151 0.10 -13.00 -3.44
N ILE A 152 -1.22 -13.04 -3.25
CA ILE A 152 -2.17 -12.59 -4.29
C ILE A 152 -2.09 -11.07 -4.46
N PHE A 153 -2.04 -10.27 -3.38
CA PHE A 153 -1.86 -8.82 -3.49
C PHE A 153 -0.55 -8.44 -4.19
N LYS A 154 0.55 -9.12 -3.86
CA LYS A 154 1.83 -8.89 -4.57
C LYS A 154 1.80 -9.37 -6.02
N GLY A 155 1.09 -10.45 -6.32
CA GLY A 155 0.84 -10.91 -7.69
C GLY A 155 0.02 -9.92 -8.51
N LEU A 156 -1.00 -9.29 -7.91
CA LEU A 156 -1.82 -8.26 -8.55
C LEU A 156 -1.05 -6.96 -8.79
N GLU A 157 -0.21 -6.52 -7.85
CA GLU A 157 0.70 -5.38 -8.05
C GLU A 157 1.58 -5.57 -9.30
N LEU A 158 2.07 -6.80 -9.52
CA LEU A 158 2.91 -7.18 -10.66
C LEU A 158 2.12 -7.60 -11.92
N GLU A 159 0.81 -7.83 -11.83
CA GLU A 159 -0.10 -8.04 -13.00
C GLU A 159 -0.51 -6.70 -13.63
N PHE A 160 -0.57 -5.63 -12.84
CA PHE A 160 -1.16 -4.33 -13.23
C PHE A 160 -0.19 -3.13 -13.14
N ASP A 161 1.09 -3.35 -12.82
CA ASP A 161 2.13 -2.31 -12.63
C ASP A 161 1.71 -1.16 -11.70
N LYS A 162 0.85 -1.45 -10.71
CA LYS A 162 0.22 -0.46 -9.82
C LYS A 162 0.29 -0.90 -8.35
N PRO A 163 0.74 -0.04 -7.41
CA PRO A 163 1.00 -0.44 -6.02
C PRO A 163 -0.21 -1.02 -5.28
N VAL A 164 0.01 -2.09 -4.51
CA VAL A 164 -0.99 -2.65 -3.58
C VAL A 164 -0.45 -2.60 -2.14
N GLY A 165 -0.87 -1.59 -1.38
CA GLY A 165 -0.55 -1.44 0.04
C GLY A 165 -1.29 -2.48 0.88
N MET A 166 -0.59 -3.11 1.84
CA MET A 166 -1.13 -4.18 2.69
C MET A 166 -1.16 -3.76 4.16
N GLY A 167 -2.14 -2.91 4.52
CA GLY A 167 -2.43 -2.48 5.89
C GLY A 167 -3.26 -3.50 6.67
N ILE A 168 -2.87 -4.78 6.62
CA ILE A 168 -3.56 -5.87 7.32
C ILE A 168 -2.85 -6.15 8.64
N ILE A 169 -3.57 -6.00 9.75
CA ILE A 169 -3.10 -6.37 11.08
C ILE A 169 -3.19 -7.90 11.23
N GLY A 170 -2.05 -8.54 11.50
CA GLY A 170 -1.93 -9.99 11.67
C GLY A 170 -1.26 -10.69 10.47
N PRO A 171 -1.52 -11.98 10.23
CA PRO A 171 -2.41 -12.85 11.00
C PRO A 171 -1.89 -13.13 12.42
N GLY A 172 -2.79 -13.51 13.33
CA GLY A 172 -2.41 -13.97 14.67
C GLY A 172 -2.07 -12.87 15.68
N ALA A 173 -2.46 -11.62 15.41
CA ALA A 173 -2.37 -10.53 16.40
C ALA A 173 -3.56 -10.59 17.38
N THR A 174 -3.33 -10.29 18.66
CA THR A 174 -4.40 -10.14 19.66
C THR A 174 -5.06 -8.76 19.56
N ALA A 175 -6.31 -8.60 20.05
CA ALA A 175 -6.98 -7.29 20.07
C ALA A 175 -6.14 -6.17 20.74
N GLU A 176 -5.39 -6.48 21.80
CA GLU A 176 -4.45 -5.55 22.44
C GLU A 176 -3.30 -5.13 21.49
N GLN A 177 -2.71 -6.09 20.77
CA GLN A 177 -1.69 -5.82 19.77
C GLN A 177 -2.23 -5.10 18.53
N ALA A 178 -3.54 -5.23 18.24
CA ALA A 178 -4.21 -4.57 17.15
C ALA A 178 -4.52 -3.10 17.48
N ALA A 179 -5.02 -2.82 18.69
CA ALA A 179 -5.21 -1.46 19.19
C ALA A 179 -3.91 -0.64 19.19
N LEU A 180 -2.77 -1.27 19.55
CA LEU A 180 -1.44 -0.65 19.51
C LEU A 180 -0.86 -0.43 18.10
N ARG A 181 -1.65 -0.65 17.03
CA ARG A 181 -1.26 -0.40 15.63
C ARG A 181 -2.04 0.74 14.96
N VAL A 182 -3.02 1.31 15.65
CA VAL A 182 -3.64 2.58 15.28
C VAL A 182 -2.77 3.71 15.81
N ALA A 183 -2.47 4.71 14.98
CA ALA A 183 -1.52 5.78 15.27
C ALA A 183 -2.18 7.04 15.84
N TYR A 184 -3.48 7.27 15.57
CA TYR A 184 -4.19 8.50 15.95
C TYR A 184 -5.42 8.29 16.88
N ALA A 185 -5.49 7.16 17.62
CA ALA A 185 -6.51 6.85 18.63
C ALA A 185 -6.23 7.44 20.03
#